data_AF-A0A950T2P3-F1
#
_entry.id   AF-A0A950T2P3-F1
#
_cell.length_a   1.000
_cell.length_b   1.000
_cell.length_c   1.000
_cell.angle_alpha   90.00
_cell.angle_beta   90.00
_cell.angle_gamma   90.00
#
_symmetry.space_group_name_H-M   'P 1'
#
loop_
_entity.id
_entity.type
_entity.pdbx_description
1 polymer ?
#
loop_
_entity_poly.entity_id
_entity_poly.type
_entity_poly.pdbx_seq_one_letter_code
_entity_poly.pdbx_strand_id
1 'polypeptide(L)' 'MVSAGNTPGFARDIRPLFREDDKDAMDFVFDLWDYDDVRTHAEDILERLTDGSMPCDGEWPEEQIDLFRRWIEAGMPA' A
#
# COMPACT_ATOMS: atom_id res chain seq x y z
N MET A 1 -9.15 -21.46 -7.96
CA MET A 1 -10.23 -20.75 -7.25
C MET A 1 -9.55 -19.95 -6.17
N VAL A 2 -9.31 -18.65 -6.39
CA VAL A 2 -8.79 -17.79 -5.32
C VAL A 2 -9.88 -17.69 -4.26
N SER A 3 -9.57 -18.14 -3.04
CA SER A 3 -10.52 -18.20 -1.94
C SER A 3 -11.08 -16.80 -1.65
N ALA A 4 -12.35 -16.59 -1.96
CA ALA A 4 -13.15 -15.50 -1.42
C ALA A 4 -13.22 -15.70 0.10
N GLY A 5 -12.48 -14.89 0.85
CA GLY A 5 -12.49 -14.95 2.31
C GLY A 5 -12.25 -13.61 2.96
N ASN A 6 -11.34 -12.79 2.44
CA ASN A 6 -11.19 -11.41 2.86
C ASN A 6 -10.36 -10.66 1.82
N THR A 7 -11.00 -10.13 0.79
CA THR A 7 -10.33 -9.19 -0.09
C THR A 7 -9.87 -7.99 0.76
N PRO A 8 -8.59 -7.61 0.73
CA PRO A 8 -8.12 -6.43 1.46
C PRO A 8 -8.84 -5.20 0.91
N GLY A 9 -9.26 -4.28 1.77
CA GLY A 9 -9.83 -2.98 1.39
C GLY A 9 -8.89 -1.85 1.76
N PHE A 10 -8.93 -0.74 1.02
CA PHE A 10 -8.01 0.37 1.25
C PHE A 10 -8.13 0.92 2.67
N ALA A 11 -9.33 1.35 3.08
CA ALA A 11 -9.50 2.03 4.36
C ALA A 11 -9.23 1.14 5.58
N ARG A 12 -9.48 -0.17 5.45
CA ARG A 12 -9.35 -1.14 6.54
C ARG A 12 -7.96 -1.76 6.63
N ASP A 13 -7.39 -2.13 5.49
CA ASP A 13 -6.23 -3.02 5.43
C ASP A 13 -4.99 -2.34 4.86
N ILE A 14 -5.12 -1.31 4.00
CA ILE A 14 -3.97 -0.66 3.33
C ILE A 14 -3.58 0.65 3.99
N ARG A 15 -4.55 1.54 4.22
CA ARG A 15 -4.31 2.86 4.83
C ARG A 15 -3.58 2.75 6.17
N PRO A 16 -3.91 1.82 7.09
CA PRO A 16 -3.21 1.69 8.36
C PRO A 16 -1.75 1.20 8.25
N LEU A 17 -1.34 0.66 7.09
CA LEU A 17 0.05 0.23 6.87
C LEU A 17 0.96 1.44 6.64
N PHE A 18 0.42 2.51 6.04
CA PHE A 18 1.13 3.78 5.90
C PHE A 18 1.08 4.55 7.22
N ARG A 19 2.22 4.66 7.90
CA ARG A 19 2.34 5.44 9.13
C ARG A 19 2.19 6.93 8.82
N GLU A 20 1.92 7.72 9.85
CA GLU A 20 1.89 9.18 9.74
C GLU A 20 3.22 9.72 9.21
N ASP A 21 4.35 9.19 9.68
CA ASP A 21 5.69 9.56 9.17
C ASP A 21 5.86 9.23 7.68
N ASP A 22 5.33 8.08 7.21
CA ASP A 22 5.39 7.70 5.79
C ASP A 22 4.58 8.69 4.96
N LYS A 23 3.39 9.06 5.44
CA LYS A 23 2.53 10.06 4.80
C LYS A 23 3.23 11.41 4.75
N ASP A 24 3.74 11.92 5.86
CA ASP A 24 4.40 13.23 5.92
C ASP A 24 5.65 13.27 5.03
N ALA A 25 6.37 12.15 4.93
CA ALA A 25 7.50 12.00 4.02
C ALA A 25 7.08 11.98 2.54
N MET A 26 5.81 11.75 2.19
CA MET A 26 5.32 11.68 0.82
C MET A 26 4.28 12.76 0.45
N ASP A 27 3.81 13.55 1.41
CA ASP A 27 2.80 14.62 1.22
C ASP A 27 3.21 15.66 0.16
N PHE A 28 4.50 15.75 -0.16
CA PHE A 28 5.01 16.60 -1.24
C PHE A 28 4.83 16.01 -2.66
N VAL A 29 4.54 14.71 -2.78
CA VAL A 29 4.33 13.97 -4.04
C VAL A 29 2.86 13.61 -4.22
N PHE A 30 2.26 12.91 -3.24
CA PHE A 30 0.84 12.53 -3.19
C PHE A 30 0.46 12.05 -1.77
N ASP A 31 -0.84 11.99 -1.45
CA ASP A 31 -1.28 11.58 -0.11
C ASP A 31 -1.42 10.05 0.00
N LEU A 32 -0.56 9.42 0.81
CA LEU A 32 -0.61 7.97 1.09
C LEU A 32 -1.86 7.52 1.86
N TRP A 33 -2.66 8.46 2.36
CA TRP A 33 -3.95 8.21 3.00
C TRP A 33 -5.14 8.52 2.09
N ASP A 34 -4.91 9.05 0.90
CA ASP A 34 -5.94 9.22 -0.12
C ASP A 34 -6.02 7.97 -1.01
N TYR A 35 -7.24 7.48 -1.21
CA TYR A 35 -7.47 6.27 -1.98
C TYR A 35 -7.14 6.47 -3.46
N ASP A 36 -7.53 7.60 -4.05
CA ASP A 36 -7.34 7.83 -5.47
C ASP A 36 -5.85 8.02 -5.79
N ASP A 37 -5.11 8.71 -4.93
CA ASP A 37 -3.65 8.85 -5.03
C ASP A 37 -2.94 7.49 -4.92
N VAL A 38 -3.21 6.72 -3.86
CA VAL A 38 -2.59 5.41 -3.67
C VAL A 38 -2.98 4.44 -4.78
N ARG A 39 -4.23 4.45 -5.24
CA ARG A 39 -4.67 3.62 -6.38
C ARG A 39 -3.95 4.01 -7.67
N THR A 40 -3.77 5.31 -7.90
CA THR A 40 -3.10 5.82 -9.11
C THR A 40 -1.64 5.40 -9.17
N HIS A 41 -0.99 5.35 -8.00
CA HIS A 41 0.43 5.01 -7.85
C HIS A 41 0.70 3.60 -7.33
N ALA A 42 -0.31 2.72 -7.30
CA ALA A 42 -0.22 1.44 -6.60
C ALA A 42 0.92 0.55 -7.10
N GLU A 43 1.13 0.48 -8.41
CA GLU A 43 2.21 -0.32 -9.00
C GLU A 43 3.60 0.25 -8.65
N ASP A 44 3.77 1.57 -8.74
CA ASP A 44 5.01 2.26 -8.40
C ASP A 44 5.35 2.13 -6.90
N ILE A 45 4.32 2.17 -6.04
CA ILE A 45 4.47 1.95 -4.59
C ILE A 45 4.89 0.51 -4.33
N LEU A 46 4.23 -0.48 -4.96
CA LEU A 46 4.59 -1.89 -4.78
C LEU A 46 6.03 -2.17 -5.23
N GLU A 47 6.49 -1.57 -6.33
CA GLU A 47 7.87 -1.72 -6.79
C GLU A 47 8.86 -1.21 -5.74
N ARG A 48 8.65 0.00 -5.21
CA ARG A 48 9.52 0.58 -4.17
C ARG A 48 9.50 -0.19 -2.85
N LEU A 49 8.33 -0.68 -2.44
CA LEU A 49 8.20 -1.53 -1.26
C LEU A 49 8.94 -2.86 -1.44
N THR A 50 8.89 -3.45 -2.64
CA THR A 50 9.57 -4.72 -2.95
C THR A 50 11.08 -4.55 -3.09
N ASP A 51 11.53 -3.41 -3.62
CA ASP A 51 12.95 -3.04 -3.72
C ASP A 51 13.57 -2.71 -2.36
N GLY A 52 12.76 -2.46 -1.32
CA GLY A 52 13.23 -2.09 0.01
C GLY A 52 13.76 -0.65 0.11
N SER A 53 13.70 0.11 -0.98
CA SER A 53 14.11 1.52 -0.99
C SER A 53 13.13 2.43 -0.24
N MET A 54 11.93 1.93 0.07
CA MET A 54 10.94 2.61 0.91
C MET A 54 10.25 1.68 1.90
N PRO A 55 9.85 2.20 3.07
CA PRO A 55 10.07 3.58 3.55
C PRO A 55 11.49 3.82 4.10
N CYS A 56 11.93 5.09 4.11
CA CYS A 56 13.32 5.48 4.45
C CYS A 56 13.77 5.15 5.88
N ASP A 57 12.85 4.79 6.77
CA ASP A 57 13.07 4.48 8.18
C ASP A 57 12.94 2.97 8.50
N GLY A 58 12.64 2.13 7.50
CA GLY A 58 12.66 0.68 7.63
C GLY A 58 11.69 -0.03 6.68
N GLU A 59 12.20 -1.03 5.97
CA GLU A 59 11.43 -1.84 5.02
C GLU A 59 10.16 -2.45 5.64
N TRP A 60 9.09 -2.54 4.83
CA TRP A 60 7.90 -3.26 5.24
C TRP A 60 8.19 -4.77 5.36
N PRO A 61 7.60 -5.45 6.36
CA PRO A 61 7.60 -6.91 6.40
C PRO A 61 6.95 -7.49 5.14
N GLU A 62 7.45 -8.63 4.65
CA GLU A 62 6.93 -9.32 3.46
C GLU A 62 5.40 -9.55 3.54
N GLU A 63 4.85 -9.81 4.73
CA GLU A 63 3.41 -9.99 4.93
C GLU A 63 2.58 -8.74 4.58
N GLN A 64 3.12 -7.54 4.82
CA GLN A 64 2.46 -6.28 4.47
C GLN A 64 2.55 -6.00 2.96
N ILE A 65 3.70 -6.32 2.37
CA ILE A 65 3.92 -6.23 0.92
C ILE A 65 2.94 -7.19 0.20
N ASP A 66 2.80 -8.41 0.69
CA ASP A 66 1.84 -9.40 0.18
C ASP A 66 0.39 -8.97 0.36
N LEU A 67 0.07 -8.24 1.44
CA LEU A 67 -1.26 -7.67 1.64
C LEU A 67 -1.56 -6.58 0.61
N PHE A 68 -0.60 -5.67 0.38
CA PHE A 68 -0.70 -4.62 -0.64
C PHE A 68 -0.80 -5.19 -2.05
N ARG A 69 0.02 -6.19 -2.37
CA ARG A 69 -0.03 -6.92 -3.63
C ARG A 69 -1.41 -7.55 -3.88
N ARG A 70 -1.98 -8.22 -2.86
CA ARG A 70 -3.32 -8.82 -2.97
C ARG A 70 -4.42 -7.78 -3.16
N TRP A 71 -4.28 -6.60 -2.58
CA TRP A 71 -5.20 -5.48 -2.81
C TRP A 71 -5.17 -5.02 -4.28
N ILE A 72 -3.98 -4.90 -4.87
CA ILE A 72 -3.80 -4.57 -6.29
C ILE A 72 -4.41 -5.67 -7.17
N GLU A 73 -4.08 -6.94 -6.93
CA GLU A 73 -4.60 -8.09 -7.68
C GLU A 73 -6.14 -8.21 -7.58
N ALA A 74 -6.74 -7.72 -6.49
CA ALA A 74 -8.18 -7.67 -6.31
C ALA A 74 -8.87 -6.49 -7.00
N GLY A 75 -8.14 -5.63 -7.71
CA GLY A 75 -8.68 -4.46 -8.39
C GLY A 75 -8.80 -3.23 -7.48
N MET A 76 -8.02 -3.17 -6.41
CA MET A 76 -7.90 -2.01 -5.52
C MET A 76 -9.24 -1.54 -4.93
N PRO A 77 -10.01 -2.41 -4.24
CA PRO A 77 -11.27 -2.00 -3.62
C PRO A 77 -11.03 -1.02 -2.46
N ALA A 78 -11.92 -0.03 -2.31
CA ALA A 78 -11.86 0.97 -1.24
C ALA A 78 -12.14 0.37 0.16
#